data_AF-A0A031LSU7-F1
#
_entry.id   AF-A0A031LSU7-F1
#
_cell.length_a   1.000
_cell.length_b   1.000
_cell.length_c   1.000
_cell.angle_alpha   90.00
_cell.angle_beta   90.00
_cell.angle_gamma   90.00
#
_symmetry.space_group_name_H-M   'P 1'
#
loop_
_entity.id
_entity.type
_entity.pdbx_description
1 polymer ?
#
loop_
_entity_poly.entity_id
_entity_poly.type
_entity_poly.pdbx_seq_one_letter_code
_entity_poly.pdbx_strand_id
1 'polypeptide(L)'
;MNTFILLSLVLIAVDVIYLAIPFILTRKLKVIEIPTNFGNVKVKVMERNEVNAFSFYNGELIITSGMLNLPLEDISAAIAHEIGHIKLLHHLKTLLFINIMLAISLYFFGTPYILIIVSIIMILLQRFLSRLFEIQADSFAGSLVGKENVIDLIMKFGERKAGLLSTHPSALVRVNYLRRG
;
A
#
# COMPACT_ATOMS: atom_id res chain seq x y z
N MET A 1 12.91 20.72 -27.12
CA MET A 1 13.33 19.54 -26.34
C MET A 1 12.66 18.32 -26.93
N ASN A 2 13.40 17.26 -27.26
CA ASN A 2 12.82 16.03 -27.83
C ASN A 2 11.80 15.46 -26.83
N THR A 3 10.58 15.13 -27.27
CA THR A 3 9.51 14.56 -26.43
C THR A 3 10.00 13.31 -25.67
N PHE A 4 10.89 12.53 -26.28
CA PHE A 4 11.53 11.40 -25.63
C PHE A 4 12.41 11.82 -24.44
N ILE A 5 13.23 12.85 -24.60
CA ILE A 5 14.09 13.38 -23.52
C ILE A 5 13.23 13.92 -22.38
N LEU A 6 12.17 14.67 -22.70
CA LEU A 6 11.24 15.16 -21.68
C LEU A 6 10.59 14.00 -20.91
N LEU A 7 10.06 12.99 -21.62
CA LEU A 7 9.46 11.82 -20.99
C LEU A 7 10.45 11.11 -20.06
N SER A 8 11.67 10.84 -20.53
CA SER A 8 12.70 10.20 -19.70
C SER A 8 13.03 11.01 -18.45
N LEU A 9 13.17 12.34 -18.57
CA LEU A 9 13.46 13.19 -17.42
C LEU A 9 12.33 13.18 -16.39
N VAL A 10 11.07 13.22 -16.83
CA VAL A 10 9.91 13.21 -15.93
C VAL A 10 9.81 11.85 -15.22
N LEU A 11 9.97 10.73 -15.93
CA LEU A 11 9.94 9.40 -15.32
C LEU A 11 11.06 9.23 -14.28
N ILE A 12 12.29 9.62 -14.63
CA ILE A 12 13.43 9.57 -13.70
C ILE A 12 13.16 10.44 -12.47
N ALA A 13 12.61 11.65 -12.65
CA ALA A 13 12.29 12.52 -11.52
C ALA A 13 11.26 11.88 -10.57
N VAL A 14 10.20 11.28 -11.11
CA VAL A 14 9.18 10.58 -10.32
C VAL A 14 9.79 9.40 -9.56
N ASP A 15 10.59 8.58 -10.24
CA ASP A 15 11.25 7.42 -9.63
C ASP A 15 12.21 7.85 -8.51
N VAL A 16 13.04 8.87 -8.74
CA VAL A 16 13.98 9.40 -7.74
C VAL A 16 13.21 9.92 -6.52
N ILE A 17 12.12 10.67 -6.72
CA ILE A 17 11.30 11.17 -5.62
C ILE A 17 10.68 10.00 -4.85
N TYR A 18 10.02 9.07 -5.54
CA TYR A 18 9.37 7.92 -4.92
C TYR A 18 10.36 7.07 -4.11
N LEU A 19 11.54 6.82 -4.68
CA LEU A 19 12.59 6.04 -4.03
C LEU A 19 13.24 6.80 -2.87
N ALA A 20 13.34 8.14 -2.92
CA ALA A 20 13.91 8.93 -1.83
C ALA A 20 12.99 9.03 -0.60
N ILE A 21 11.66 8.98 -0.78
CA ILE A 21 10.67 9.21 0.28
C ILE A 21 10.95 8.43 1.57
N PRO A 22 11.15 7.09 1.57
CA PRO A 22 11.35 6.35 2.80
C PRO A 22 12.59 6.83 3.56
N PHE A 23 13.70 7.05 2.86
CA PHE A 23 14.94 7.53 3.47
C PHE A 23 14.80 8.91 4.12
N ILE A 24 13.89 9.74 3.62
CA ILE A 24 13.63 11.07 4.19
C ILE A 24 12.69 10.95 5.38
N LEU A 25 11.56 10.26 5.20
CA LEU A 25 10.48 10.22 6.19
C LEU A 25 10.80 9.34 7.40
N THR A 26 11.57 8.28 7.23
CA THR A 26 11.75 7.27 8.27
C THR A 26 13.09 7.37 9.00
N ARG A 27 14.00 8.25 8.56
CA ARG A 27 15.37 8.36 9.09
C ARG A 27 15.45 8.62 10.59
N LYS A 28 14.52 9.40 11.13
CA LYS A 28 14.51 9.81 12.54
C LYS A 28 13.54 8.99 13.40
N LEU A 29 12.81 8.05 12.80
CA LEU A 29 11.84 7.25 13.53
C LEU A 29 12.56 6.23 14.41
N LYS A 30 12.03 6.04 15.62
CA LYS A 30 12.56 5.06 16.57
C LYS A 30 12.28 3.65 16.06
N VAL A 31 13.31 2.80 16.06
CA VAL A 31 13.16 1.37 15.73
C VAL A 31 12.87 0.60 17.01
N ILE A 32 11.88 -0.29 16.95
CA ILE A 32 11.58 -1.27 18.00
C ILE A 32 11.43 -2.65 17.37
N GLU A 33 11.57 -3.70 18.19
CA GLU A 33 11.27 -5.07 17.80
C GLU A 33 9.95 -5.51 18.45
N ILE A 34 9.04 -6.05 17.64
CA ILE A 34 7.77 -6.58 18.10
C ILE A 34 7.81 -8.11 17.99
N PRO A 35 7.57 -8.84 19.09
CA PRO A 35 7.53 -10.29 19.05
C PRO A 35 6.20 -10.76 18.46
N THR A 36 6.18 -11.06 17.17
CA THR A 36 4.96 -11.59 16.49
C THR A 36 4.96 -13.12 16.50
N ASN A 37 3.81 -13.72 16.18
CA ASN A 37 3.65 -15.18 16.10
C ASN A 37 4.55 -15.84 15.06
N PHE A 38 5.08 -15.07 14.11
CA PHE A 38 5.98 -15.52 13.04
C PHE A 38 7.40 -14.96 13.18
N GLY A 39 7.75 -14.46 14.37
CA GLY A 39 9.10 -14.02 14.74
C GLY A 39 9.18 -12.55 15.16
N ASN A 40 10.36 -12.11 15.59
CA ASN A 40 10.59 -10.72 15.96
C ASN A 40 10.71 -9.86 14.70
N VAL A 41 9.83 -8.86 14.57
CA VAL A 41 9.81 -7.95 13.42
C VAL A 41 10.28 -6.58 13.86
N LYS A 42 11.25 -6.03 13.11
CA LYS A 42 11.70 -4.63 13.29
C LYS A 42 10.70 -3.70 12.65
N VAL A 43 10.17 -2.78 13.44
CA VAL A 43 9.26 -1.73 12.98
C VAL A 43 9.76 -0.36 13.42
N LYS A 44 9.40 0.67 12.67
CA LYS A 44 9.64 2.07 13.02
C LYS A 44 8.37 2.68 13.59
N VAL A 45 8.48 3.40 14.69
CA VAL A 45 7.33 4.01 15.37
C VAL A 45 7.20 5.48 14.96
N MET A 46 6.00 5.84 14.51
CA MET A 46 5.59 7.20 14.24
C MET A 46 4.65 7.70 15.35
N GLU A 47 4.98 8.81 15.99
CA GLU A 47 4.20 9.33 17.11
C GLU A 47 2.87 9.94 16.64
N ARG A 48 1.80 9.14 16.66
CA ARG A 48 0.43 9.53 16.32
C ARG A 48 -0.55 8.64 17.05
N ASN A 49 -1.64 9.25 17.53
CA ASN A 49 -2.70 8.55 18.27
C ASN A 49 -3.61 7.69 17.37
N GLU A 50 -3.59 7.90 16.06
CA GLU A 50 -4.35 7.08 15.11
C GLU A 50 -3.84 5.63 15.11
N VAL A 51 -4.71 4.66 14.89
CA VAL A 51 -4.33 3.24 14.71
C VAL A 51 -4.01 3.05 13.24
N ASN A 52 -2.72 2.90 12.91
CA ASN A 52 -2.30 2.72 11.53
C ASN A 52 -0.96 1.98 11.42
N ALA A 53 -0.79 1.27 10.31
CA ALA A 53 0.44 0.63 9.91
C ALA A 53 0.60 0.78 8.39
N PHE A 54 1.83 0.94 7.91
CA PHE A 54 2.13 0.97 6.49
C PHE A 54 3.59 0.57 6.23
N SER A 55 3.87 0.22 4.98
CA SER A 55 5.20 -0.20 4.54
C SER A 55 5.70 0.61 3.35
N PHE A 56 7.01 0.57 3.13
CA PHE A 56 7.65 1.11 1.93
C PHE A 56 8.31 0.01 1.10
N TYR A 57 8.64 0.36 -0.15
CA TYR A 57 9.26 -0.56 -1.10
C TYR A 57 10.61 -1.14 -0.62
N ASN A 58 11.34 -0.41 0.22
CA ASN A 58 12.65 -0.81 0.75
C ASN A 58 12.56 -1.78 1.95
N GLY A 59 11.35 -2.23 2.29
CA GLY A 59 11.10 -3.16 3.40
C GLY A 59 10.96 -2.49 4.76
N GLU A 60 10.99 -1.15 4.83
CA GLU A 60 10.68 -0.44 6.06
C GLU A 60 9.21 -0.55 6.40
N LEU A 61 8.94 -0.86 7.66
CA LEU A 61 7.62 -1.10 8.21
C LEU A 61 7.38 -0.07 9.31
N ILE A 62 6.28 0.66 9.22
CA ILE A 62 5.95 1.78 10.09
C ILE A 62 4.65 1.49 10.78
N ILE A 63 4.60 1.73 12.09
CA ILE A 63 3.39 1.69 12.88
C ILE A 63 3.26 2.98 13.67
N THR A 64 2.03 3.37 13.98
CA THR A 64 1.78 4.50 14.86
C THR A 64 1.84 4.12 16.33
N SER A 65 2.07 5.09 17.22
CA SER A 65 1.98 4.83 18.66
C SER A 65 0.56 4.44 19.11
N GLY A 66 -0.49 4.87 18.40
CA GLY A 66 -1.86 4.38 18.59
C GLY A 66 -2.01 2.87 18.35
N MET A 67 -1.32 2.32 17.33
CA MET A 67 -1.35 0.89 17.01
C MET A 67 -0.72 0.03 18.14
N LEU A 68 0.27 0.57 18.85
CA LEU A 68 0.97 -0.14 19.94
C LEU A 68 0.09 -0.44 21.16
N ASN A 69 -1.06 0.23 21.28
CA ASN A 69 -2.00 0.01 22.38
C ASN A 69 -2.97 -1.16 22.11
N LEU A 70 -2.86 -1.82 20.95
CA LEU A 70 -3.71 -2.95 20.58
C LEU A 70 -3.17 -4.29 21.09
N PRO A 71 -4.03 -5.32 21.17
CA PRO A 71 -3.59 -6.69 21.41
C PRO A 71 -2.52 -7.14 20.40
N LEU A 72 -1.61 -8.01 20.84
CA LEU A 72 -0.50 -8.48 20.02
C LEU A 72 -0.97 -9.19 18.75
N GLU A 73 -2.13 -9.84 18.79
CA GLU A 73 -2.75 -10.52 17.67
C GLU A 73 -3.14 -9.52 16.57
N ASP A 74 -3.75 -8.39 16.95
CA ASP A 74 -4.14 -7.32 16.01
C ASP A 74 -2.87 -6.65 15.41
N ILE A 75 -1.87 -6.39 16.25
CA ILE A 75 -0.57 -5.85 15.80
C ILE A 75 0.11 -6.82 14.82
N SER A 76 0.15 -8.11 15.16
CA SER A 76 0.76 -9.15 14.32
C SER A 76 0.04 -9.30 12.99
N ALA A 77 -1.29 -9.22 12.97
CA ALA A 77 -2.09 -9.28 11.75
C ALA A 77 -1.81 -8.09 10.82
N ALA A 78 -1.71 -6.87 11.37
CA ALA A 78 -1.37 -5.68 10.59
C ALA A 78 0.05 -5.76 10.03
N ILE A 79 1.03 -6.17 10.85
CA ILE A 79 2.41 -6.36 10.41
C ILE A 79 2.47 -7.42 9.30
N ALA A 80 1.77 -8.55 9.46
CA ALA A 80 1.75 -9.61 8.46
C ALA A 80 1.17 -9.11 7.12
N HIS A 81 0.12 -8.28 7.16
CA HIS A 81 -0.46 -7.63 5.98
C HIS A 81 0.55 -6.72 5.28
N GLU A 82 1.24 -5.86 6.03
CA GLU A 82 2.29 -4.97 5.49
C GLU A 82 3.49 -5.74 4.91
N ILE A 83 3.90 -6.84 5.57
CA ILE A 83 4.91 -7.74 5.00
C ILE A 83 4.42 -8.33 3.68
N GLY A 84 3.12 -8.64 3.56
CA GLY A 84 2.52 -9.07 2.30
C GLY A 84 2.72 -8.05 1.18
N HIS A 85 2.50 -6.76 1.43
CA HIS A 85 2.76 -5.70 0.46
C HIS A 85 4.22 -5.63 0.01
N ILE A 86 5.16 -5.80 0.95
CA ILE A 86 6.59 -5.84 0.66
C ILE A 86 6.95 -7.08 -0.16
N LYS A 87 6.55 -8.28 0.30
CA LYS A 87 6.92 -9.56 -0.32
C LYS A 87 6.36 -9.72 -1.73
N LEU A 88 5.18 -9.18 -1.98
CA LEU A 88 4.51 -9.24 -3.28
C LEU A 88 4.81 -8.02 -4.17
N LEU A 89 5.74 -7.15 -3.74
CA LEU A 89 6.23 -5.99 -4.48
C LEU A 89 5.12 -5.02 -4.90
N HIS A 90 4.06 -4.88 -4.09
CA HIS A 90 2.91 -4.02 -4.42
C HIS A 90 3.32 -2.56 -4.61
N HIS A 91 4.29 -2.07 -3.83
CA HIS A 91 4.86 -0.73 -3.96
C HIS A 91 5.52 -0.49 -5.32
N LEU A 92 6.39 -1.41 -5.76
CA LEU A 92 7.08 -1.28 -7.06
C LEU A 92 6.12 -1.49 -8.24
N LYS A 93 5.15 -2.39 -8.12
CA LYS A 93 4.08 -2.55 -9.13
C LYS A 93 3.25 -1.28 -9.26
N THR A 94 2.99 -0.60 -8.15
CA THR A 94 2.29 0.69 -8.13
C THR A 94 3.12 1.79 -8.80
N LEU A 95 4.42 1.86 -8.50
CA LEU A 95 5.34 2.79 -9.18
C LEU A 95 5.38 2.55 -10.70
N LEU A 96 5.49 1.29 -11.13
CA LEU A 96 5.45 0.93 -12.54
C LEU A 96 4.14 1.39 -13.19
N PHE A 97 3.00 1.19 -12.52
CA PHE A 97 1.71 1.66 -13.01
C PHE A 97 1.66 3.20 -13.14
N ILE A 98 2.21 3.94 -12.17
CA ILE A 98 2.33 5.41 -12.22
C ILE A 98 3.20 5.84 -13.42
N ASN A 99 4.29 5.14 -13.71
CA ASN A 99 5.13 5.45 -14.86
C ASN A 99 4.44 5.19 -16.20
N ILE A 100 3.70 4.09 -16.33
CA ILE A 100 2.87 3.80 -17.51
C ILE A 100 1.81 4.89 -17.68
N MET A 101 1.14 5.27 -16.59
CA MET A 101 0.15 6.34 -16.57
C MET A 101 0.70 7.66 -17.09
N LEU A 102 1.88 8.04 -16.60
CA LEU A 102 2.54 9.29 -16.96
C LEU A 102 3.00 9.29 -18.41
N ALA A 103 3.56 8.17 -18.89
CA ALA A 103 3.95 8.03 -20.29
C ALA A 103 2.77 8.18 -21.25
N ILE A 104 1.66 7.51 -20.96
CA ILE A 104 0.42 7.63 -21.75
C ILE A 104 -0.11 9.07 -21.69
N SER A 105 -0.12 9.68 -20.50
CA SER A 105 -0.60 11.06 -20.33
C SER A 105 0.21 12.07 -21.13
N LEU A 106 1.54 11.93 -21.15
CA LEU A 106 2.43 12.80 -21.91
C LEU A 106 2.28 12.57 -23.43
N TYR A 107 2.08 11.33 -23.86
CA TYR A 107 1.83 11.01 -25.27
C TYR A 107 0.56 11.68 -25.80
N PHE A 108 -0.52 11.72 -25.01
CA PHE A 108 -1.81 12.32 -25.39
C PHE A 108 -1.98 13.77 -24.92
N PHE A 109 -0.93 14.43 -24.43
CA PHE A 109 -1.02 15.78 -23.85
C PHE A 109 -1.63 16.82 -24.81
N GLY A 110 -1.38 16.70 -26.12
CA GLY A 110 -1.95 17.60 -27.14
C GLY A 110 -3.40 17.31 -27.53
N THR A 111 -4.01 16.25 -27.00
CA THR A 111 -5.36 15.79 -27.36
C THR A 111 -6.22 15.63 -26.10
N PRO A 112 -6.74 16.72 -25.52
CA PRO A 112 -7.34 16.72 -24.18
C PRO A 112 -8.58 15.81 -24.06
N TYR A 113 -9.39 15.69 -25.12
CA TYR A 113 -10.56 14.80 -25.11
C TYR A 113 -10.16 13.32 -24.95
N ILE A 114 -9.10 12.87 -25.63
CA ILE A 114 -8.57 11.52 -25.50
C ILE A 114 -7.98 11.32 -24.11
N LEU A 115 -7.25 12.31 -23.61
CA LEU A 115 -6.64 12.27 -22.28
C LEU A 115 -7.68 12.06 -21.17
N ILE A 116 -8.85 12.71 -21.26
CA ILE A 116 -9.94 12.53 -20.28
C ILE A 116 -10.43 11.08 -20.28
N ILE A 117 -10.70 10.50 -21.47
CA ILE A 117 -11.19 9.12 -21.60
C ILE A 117 -10.17 8.14 -21.02
N VAL A 118 -8.91 8.29 -21.41
CA VAL A 118 -7.80 7.45 -20.92
C VAL A 118 -7.64 7.59 -19.40
N SER A 119 -7.74 8.80 -18.86
CA SER A 119 -7.63 9.03 -17.41
C SER A 119 -8.73 8.31 -16.63
N ILE A 120 -9.97 8.34 -17.12
CA ILE A 120 -11.08 7.60 -16.48
C ILE A 120 -10.80 6.09 -16.47
N ILE A 121 -10.39 5.53 -17.62
CA ILE A 121 -10.06 4.10 -17.73
C ILE A 121 -8.96 3.74 -16.74
N MET A 122 -7.94 4.57 -16.65
CA MET A 122 -6.78 4.26 -15.83
C MET A 122 -7.04 4.46 -14.34
N ILE A 123 -7.90 5.39 -13.93
CA ILE A 123 -8.40 5.49 -12.54
C ILE A 123 -9.16 4.21 -12.16
N LEU A 124 -10.01 3.69 -13.04
CA LEU A 124 -10.74 2.45 -12.81
C LEU A 124 -9.79 1.25 -12.70
N LEU A 125 -8.77 1.19 -13.57
CA LEU A 125 -7.74 0.16 -13.54
C LEU A 125 -6.89 0.23 -12.28
N GLN A 126 -6.46 1.43 -11.87
CA GLN A 126 -5.73 1.66 -10.63
C GLN A 126 -6.51 1.14 -9.43
N ARG A 127 -7.81 1.46 -9.37
CA ARG A 127 -8.70 0.99 -8.31
C ARG A 127 -8.82 -0.53 -8.30
N PHE A 128 -8.94 -1.15 -9.47
CA PHE A 128 -8.97 -2.61 -9.59
C PHE A 128 -7.66 -3.24 -9.08
N LEU A 129 -6.50 -2.74 -9.51
CA LEU A 129 -5.19 -3.24 -9.09
C LEU A 129 -4.97 -3.06 -7.58
N SER A 130 -5.31 -1.89 -7.03
CA SER A 130 -5.24 -1.62 -5.58
C SER A 130 -6.05 -2.67 -4.80
N ARG A 131 -7.28 -2.97 -5.22
CA ARG A 131 -8.10 -4.00 -4.56
C ARG A 131 -7.48 -5.40 -4.64
N LEU A 132 -6.88 -5.74 -5.78
CA LEU A 132 -6.19 -7.02 -5.94
C LEU A 132 -4.98 -7.13 -5.02
N PHE A 133 -4.20 -6.06 -4.85
CA PHE A 133 -3.04 -6.04 -3.96
C PHE A 133 -3.45 -6.22 -2.50
N GLU A 134 -4.54 -5.60 -2.07
CA GLU A 134 -5.10 -5.76 -0.72
C GLU A 134 -5.54 -7.20 -0.46
N ILE A 135 -6.26 -7.83 -1.39
CA ILE A 135 -6.67 -9.23 -1.28
C ILE A 135 -5.45 -10.16 -1.21
N GLN A 136 -4.41 -9.89 -2.01
CA GLN A 136 -3.18 -10.67 -1.98
C GLN A 136 -2.42 -10.51 -0.66
N ALA A 137 -2.34 -9.28 -0.13
CA ALA A 137 -1.70 -9.00 1.15
C ALA A 137 -2.47 -9.65 2.32
N ASP A 138 -3.80 -9.61 2.28
CA ASP A 138 -4.67 -10.29 3.25
C ASP A 138 -4.48 -11.81 3.22
N SER A 139 -4.45 -12.40 2.03
CA SER A 139 -4.22 -13.83 1.87
C SER A 139 -2.85 -14.25 2.40
N PHE A 140 -1.82 -13.45 2.10
CA PHE A 140 -0.48 -13.65 2.65
C PHE A 140 -0.48 -13.55 4.18
N ALA A 141 -1.09 -12.52 4.76
CA ALA A 141 -1.20 -12.36 6.21
C ALA A 141 -1.94 -13.53 6.86
N GLY A 142 -3.03 -13.97 6.24
CA GLY A 142 -3.82 -15.12 6.72
C GLY A 142 -3.01 -16.42 6.74
N SER A 143 -2.03 -16.57 5.85
CA SER A 143 -1.11 -17.72 5.88
C SER A 143 -0.08 -17.68 7.01
N LEU A 144 0.21 -16.50 7.56
CA LEU A 144 1.18 -16.30 8.65
C LEU A 144 0.54 -16.29 10.03
N VAL A 145 -0.59 -15.61 10.18
CA VAL A 145 -1.25 -15.40 11.49
C VAL A 145 -2.60 -16.09 11.61
N GLY A 146 -3.09 -16.74 10.55
CA GLY A 146 -4.43 -17.30 10.48
C GLY A 146 -5.46 -16.28 9.97
N LYS A 147 -6.38 -16.75 9.13
CA LYS A 147 -7.39 -15.91 8.46
C LYS A 147 -8.29 -15.18 9.43
N GLU A 148 -8.69 -15.81 10.53
CA GLU A 148 -9.58 -15.21 11.52
C GLU A 148 -8.97 -13.97 12.19
N ASN A 149 -7.67 -14.00 12.50
CA ASN A 149 -6.97 -12.83 13.07
C ASN A 149 -6.96 -11.65 12.09
N VAL A 150 -6.82 -11.92 10.79
CA VAL A 150 -6.88 -10.88 9.75
C VAL A 150 -8.31 -10.36 9.58
N ILE A 151 -9.32 -11.24 9.59
CA ILE A 151 -10.74 -10.87 9.50
C ILE A 151 -11.12 -9.99 10.70
N ASP A 152 -10.72 -10.37 11.91
CA ASP A 152 -11.02 -9.61 13.12
C ASP A 152 -10.40 -8.21 13.07
N LEU A 153 -9.14 -8.10 12.66
CA LEU A 153 -8.49 -6.80 12.46
C LEU A 153 -9.26 -5.94 11.44
N ILE A 154 -9.61 -6.50 10.28
CA ILE A 154 -10.34 -5.80 9.22
C ILE A 154 -11.74 -5.37 9.71
N MET A 155 -12.42 -6.18 10.51
CA MET A 155 -13.74 -5.86 11.04
C MET A 155 -13.70 -4.76 12.11
N LYS A 156 -12.61 -4.70 12.90
CA LYS A 156 -12.38 -3.68 13.93
C LYS A 156 -11.97 -2.33 13.33
N PHE A 157 -11.00 -2.33 12.41
CA PHE A 157 -10.33 -1.10 11.95
C PHE A 157 -10.48 -0.81 10.46
N GLY A 158 -10.97 -1.76 9.66
CA GLY A 158 -11.17 -1.57 8.23
C GLY A 158 -12.35 -0.64 7.92
N GLU A 159 -12.21 0.12 6.84
CA GLU A 159 -13.28 1.01 6.39
C GLU A 159 -14.50 0.22 5.90
N ARG A 160 -15.64 0.41 6.58
CA ARG A 160 -16.90 -0.32 6.31
C ARG A 160 -17.51 0.01 4.94
N LYS A 161 -17.21 1.19 4.38
CA LYS A 161 -17.62 1.60 3.03
C LYS A 161 -16.40 2.13 2.30
N ALA A 162 -16.16 1.63 1.09
CA ALA A 162 -15.17 2.23 0.20
C ALA A 162 -15.76 3.55 -0.34
N GLY A 163 -15.36 4.67 0.25
CA GLY A 163 -15.62 5.99 -0.30
C GLY A 163 -14.92 6.17 -1.66
N LEU A 164 -15.28 7.24 -2.38
CA LEU A 164 -14.61 7.60 -3.63
C LEU A 164 -13.11 7.90 -3.44
N LEU A 165 -12.67 8.16 -2.19
CA LEU A 165 -11.29 8.48 -1.80
C LEU A 165 -10.68 7.47 -0.81
N SER A 166 -11.34 6.34 -0.55
CA SER A 166 -10.79 5.29 0.32
C SER A 166 -9.58 4.63 -0.34
N THR A 167 -8.47 4.53 0.39
CA THR A 167 -7.24 3.87 -0.07
C THR A 167 -7.37 2.33 -0.08
N HIS A 168 -8.37 1.78 0.61
CA HIS A 168 -8.63 0.34 0.68
C HIS A 168 -10.01 -0.03 0.10
N PRO A 169 -10.19 -1.26 -0.44
CA PRO A 169 -11.52 -1.83 -0.68
C PRO A 169 -12.33 -1.86 0.61
N SER A 170 -13.66 -1.95 0.47
CA SER A 170 -14.52 -2.10 1.63
C SER A 170 -14.14 -3.37 2.40
N ALA A 171 -14.14 -3.25 3.73
CA ALA A 171 -13.86 -4.35 4.65
C ALA A 171 -14.63 -5.64 4.29
N LEU A 172 -15.90 -5.49 3.86
CA LEU A 172 -16.75 -6.62 3.49
C LEU A 172 -16.23 -7.43 2.29
N VAL A 173 -15.65 -6.76 1.28
CA VAL A 173 -15.08 -7.46 0.11
C VAL A 173 -13.88 -8.27 0.54
N ARG A 174 -12.97 -7.68 1.33
CA ARG A 174 -11.76 -8.34 1.84
C ARG A 174 -12.11 -9.58 2.67
N VAL A 175 -13.04 -9.45 3.61
CA VAL A 175 -13.51 -10.57 4.45
C VAL A 175 -14.14 -11.69 3.61
N ASN A 176 -14.96 -11.35 2.62
CA ASN A 176 -15.56 -12.36 1.75
C ASN A 176 -14.53 -13.16 0.94
N TYR A 177 -13.44 -12.52 0.49
CA TYR A 177 -12.35 -13.22 -0.17
C TYR A 177 -11.60 -14.15 0.79
N LEU A 178 -11.26 -13.66 1.99
CA LEU A 178 -10.57 -14.45 3.01
C LEU A 178 -11.34 -15.69 3.44
N ARG A 179 -12.68 -15.63 3.51
CA ARG A 179 -13.53 -16.77 3.90
C ARG A 179 -13.68 -17.83 2.79
N ARG A 180 -13.42 -17.48 1.53
CA ARG A 180 -13.61 -18.37 0.37
C ARG A 180 -12.35 -19.11 -0.05
N GLY A 181 -11.19 -18.48 0.10
CA GLY A 181 -9.89 -19.14 -0.02
C GLY A 181 -9.56 -19.90 1.25
#